data_AF-A0A4V2JHG6-F1
#
_entry.id   AF-A0A4V2JHG6-F1
#
_cell.length_a   1.000
_cell.length_b   1.000
_cell.length_c   1.000
_cell.angle_alpha   90.00
_cell.angle_beta   90.00
_cell.angle_gamma   90.00
#
_symmetry.space_group_name_H-M   'P 1'
#
loop_
_entity.id
_entity.type
_entity.pdbx_description
1 polymer ?
#
loop_
_entity_poly.entity_id
_entity_poly.type
_entity_poly.pdbx_seq_one_letter_code
_entity_poly.pdbx_strand_id
1 'polypeptide(L)' 'MGIESDQLVFDYLSRVGDLAQQRGLPSGARMRLVATLRAEIDAQQADSVSGVKRVLSRLGT' A
#
# COMPACT_ATOMS: atom_id res chain seq x y z
N MET A 1 -10.58 13.80 -10.40
CA MET A 1 -10.57 12.67 -9.45
C MET A 1 -9.33 11.77 -9.55
N GLY A 2 -8.27 12.10 -10.31
CA GLY A 2 -7.04 11.26 -10.36
C GLY A 2 -5.97 11.64 -9.33
N ILE A 3 -5.68 12.94 -9.20
CA ILE A 3 -4.56 13.43 -8.36
C ILE A 3 -4.76 13.14 -6.87
N GLU A 4 -5.97 13.35 -6.35
CA GLU A 4 -6.28 13.15 -4.92
C GLU A 4 -6.17 11.67 -4.52
N SER A 5 -6.58 10.76 -5.41
CA SER A 5 -6.46 9.32 -5.23
C SER A 5 -5.02 8.84 -5.31
N ASP A 6 -4.21 9.37 -6.25
CA ASP A 6 -2.78 9.02 -6.31
C ASP A 6 -2.02 9.48 -5.06
N GLN A 7 -2.33 10.68 -4.54
CA GLN A 7 -1.74 11.18 -3.31
C GLN A 7 -2.15 10.32 -2.10
N LEU A 8 -3.42 9.92 -2.02
CA LEU A 8 -3.91 9.01 -0.98
C LEU A 8 -3.18 7.66 -1.01
N VAL A 9 -3.03 7.06 -2.19
CA VAL A 9 -2.31 5.79 -2.35
C VAL A 9 -0.84 5.96 -1.98
N PHE A 10 -0.20 7.06 -2.38
CA PHE A 10 1.19 7.37 -2.04
C PHE A 10 1.39 7.52 -0.52
N ASP A 11 0.56 8.32 0.14
CA ASP A 11 0.63 8.53 1.60
C ASP A 11 0.43 7.21 2.35
N TYR A 12 -0.47 6.37 1.85
CA TYR A 12 -0.72 5.06 2.40
C TYR A 12 0.49 4.12 2.27
N LEU A 13 1.06 4.00 1.07
CA LEU A 13 2.23 3.15 0.82
C LEU A 13 3.46 3.62 1.59
N SER A 14 3.64 4.93 1.74
CA SER A 14 4.70 5.52 2.56
C SER A 14 4.58 5.02 4.01
N ARG A 15 3.36 5.08 4.59
CA ARG A 15 3.12 4.61 5.96
C ARG A 15 3.35 3.10 6.12
N VAL A 16 3.05 2.29 5.12
CA VAL A 16 3.37 0.85 5.13
C VAL A 16 4.88 0.64 5.11
N GLY A 17 5.61 1.39 4.29
CA GLY A 17 7.07 1.38 4.25
C GLY A 17 7.68 1.69 5.62
N ASP A 18 7.20 2.75 6.27
CA ASP A 18 7.65 3.16 7.62
C ASP A 18 7.37 2.08 8.66
N LEU A 19 6.16 1.48 8.64
CA LEU A 19 5.81 0.42 9.58
C LEU A 19 6.67 -0.84 9.37
N ALA A 20 6.88 -1.24 8.12
CA ALA A 20 7.76 -2.37 7.80
C ALA A 20 9.19 -2.11 8.28
N GLN A 21 9.70 -0.89 8.10
CA GLN A 21 11.00 -0.49 8.63
C GLN A 21 11.06 -0.57 10.15
N GLN A 22 10.04 -0.07 10.87
CA GLN A 22 9.95 -0.17 12.33
C GLN A 22 9.91 -1.62 12.84
N ARG A 23 9.38 -2.55 12.04
CA ARG A 23 9.38 -3.99 12.34
C ARG A 23 10.69 -4.70 11.99
N GLY A 24 11.71 -3.97 11.52
CA GLY A 24 13.00 -4.54 11.15
C GLY A 24 13.00 -5.31 9.84
N LEU A 25 12.02 -5.09 8.94
CA LEU A 25 12.05 -5.76 7.64
C LEU A 25 13.28 -5.31 6.82
N PRO A 26 14.02 -6.25 6.22
CA PRO A 26 15.10 -5.94 5.30
C PRO A 26 14.60 -5.06 4.13
N SER A 27 15.48 -4.18 3.63
CA SER A 27 15.17 -3.26 2.52
C SER A 27 14.48 -3.96 1.33
N GLY A 28 15.03 -5.08 0.86
CA GLY A 28 14.45 -5.83 -0.27
C GLY A 28 13.06 -6.40 0.03
N ALA A 29 12.82 -6.87 1.26
CA ALA A 29 11.51 -7.36 1.67
C ALA A 29 10.49 -6.21 1.76
N ARG A 30 10.91 -5.05 2.29
CA ARG A 30 10.09 -3.83 2.36
C ARG A 30 9.72 -3.32 0.97
N MET A 31 10.68 -3.24 0.05
CA MET A 31 10.42 -2.83 -1.33
C MET A 31 9.43 -3.77 -2.02
N ARG A 32 9.61 -5.09 -1.86
CA ARG A 32 8.67 -6.07 -2.41
C ARG A 32 7.27 -5.91 -1.84
N LEU A 33 7.15 -5.73 -0.52
CA LEU A 33 5.86 -5.48 0.15
C LEU A 33 5.14 -4.25 -0.45
N VAL A 34 5.83 -3.11 -0.53
CA VAL A 34 5.26 -1.86 -1.07
C VAL A 34 4.86 -2.02 -2.54
N ALA A 35 5.70 -2.68 -3.35
CA ALA A 35 5.41 -2.90 -4.77
C ALA A 35 4.21 -3.83 -4.99
N THR A 36 4.12 -4.92 -4.23
CA THR A 36 2.96 -5.84 -4.28
C THR A 36 1.68 -5.11 -3.88
N LEU A 37 1.72 -4.29 -2.82
CA LEU A 37 0.57 -3.50 -2.39
C LEU A 37 0.13 -2.48 -3.44
N ARG A 38 1.08 -1.79 -4.09
CA ARG A 38 0.76 -0.86 -5.18
C ARG A 38 0.04 -1.58 -6.32
N ALA A 39 0.59 -2.72 -6.76
CA ALA A 39 0.01 -3.49 -7.85
C ALA A 39 -1.42 -3.98 -7.55
N GLU A 40 -1.69 -4.42 -6.32
CA GLU A 40 -3.02 -4.86 -5.89
C GLU A 40 -4.03 -3.70 -5.79
N ILE A 41 -3.61 -2.54 -5.30
CA ILE A 41 -4.43 -1.32 -5.27
C ILE A 41 -4.79 -0.89 -6.70
N ASP A 42 -3.79 -0.86 -7.59
CA ASP A 42 -3.98 -0.49 -8.99
C ASP A 42 -4.92 -1.49 -9.70
N ALA A 43 -4.73 -2.80 -9.48
CA ALA A 43 -5.58 -3.84 -10.07
C ALA A 43 -7.04 -3.78 -9.60
N GLN A 44 -7.29 -3.37 -8.36
CA GLN A 44 -8.65 -3.22 -7.82
C GLN A 44 -9.24 -1.84 -8.07
N GLN A 45 -8.51 -0.94 -8.75
CA GLN A 45 -8.85 0.48 -8.91
C GLN A 45 -9.28 1.10 -7.57
N ALA A 46 -8.53 0.79 -6.51
CA ALA A 46 -8.82 1.24 -5.16
C ALA A 46 -8.37 2.69 -4.96
N ASP A 47 -9.20 3.62 -5.41
CA ASP A 47 -8.98 5.07 -5.41
C ASP A 47 -9.46 5.78 -4.13
N SER A 48 -9.93 5.02 -3.15
CA SER A 48 -10.48 5.49 -1.87
C SER A 48 -9.90 4.75 -0.67
N VAL A 49 -9.91 5.38 0.50
CA VAL A 49 -9.43 4.79 1.77
C VAL A 49 -10.05 3.42 2.04
N SER A 50 -11.36 3.28 1.78
CA SER A 50 -12.10 2.03 1.99
C SER A 50 -11.67 0.93 1.03
N GLY A 51 -11.36 1.28 -0.23
CA GLY A 51 -10.82 0.36 -1.22
C GLY A 51 -9.45 -0.16 -0.80
N VAL A 52 -8.54 0.75 -0.42
CA VAL A 52 -7.19 0.41 0.04
C VAL A 52 -7.24 -0.49 1.27
N LYS A 53 -8.09 -0.17 2.28
CA LYS A 53 -8.31 -1.04 3.46
C LYS A 53 -8.72 -2.47 3.09
N ARG A 54 -9.61 -2.62 2.09
CA ARG A 54 -10.07 -3.93 1.62
C ARG A 54 -8.94 -4.76 0.99
N VAL A 55 -8.08 -4.12 0.20
CA VAL A 55 -6.89 -4.77 -0.40
C VAL A 55 -5.99 -5.36 0.69
N LEU A 56 -5.72 -4.60 1.75
CA LEU A 56 -4.86 -5.05 2.85
C LEU A 56 -5.47 -6.18 3.66
N SER A 57 -6.78 -6.10 3.93
CA SER A 57 -7.48 -7.18 4.61
C SER A 57 -7.37 -8.50 3.86
N ARG A 58 -7.30 -8.48 2.52
CA ARG A 58 -7.04 -9.68 1.70
C ARG A 58 -5.61 -10.21 1.77
N LEU A 59 -4.64 -9.33 1.98
CA LEU A 59 -3.22 -9.71 2.03
C LEU A 59 -2.75 -10.14 3.43
N GLY A 60 -3.50 -9.77 4.47
CA GLY A 60 -3.19 -10.06 5.87
C GLY A 60 -3.98 -11.22 6.49
N THR A 61 -4.81 -11.92 5.72
CA THR A 61 -5.38 -13.24 6.11
C THR A 61 -4.41 -14.36 5.77
#